data_AF-A0A3P1X7D1-F1
#
_entry.id   AF-A0A3P1X7D1-F1
#
_cell.length_a   1.000
_cell.length_b   1.000
_cell.length_c   1.000
_cell.angle_alpha   90.00
_cell.angle_beta   90.00
_cell.angle_gamma   90.00
#
_symmetry.space_group_name_H-M   'P 1'
#
loop_
_entity.id
_entity.type
_entity.pdbx_description
1 polymer ?
#
loop_
_entity_poly.entity_id
_entity_poly.type
_entity_poly.pdbx_seq_one_letter_code
_entity_poly.pdbx_strand_id
1 'polypeptide(L)'
;VTVKAGVAPAVTKVTGITLNYSSITVNGDLERVQLVATIVPATATDKSLTWTSSDASVASVDGAGLVTIRKKGKATVTARANDGSGVSASCLFDVIRTVANETVDGLRIYAAGGALRLT
;
A
#
# COMPACT_ATOMS: atom_id res chain seq x y z
N VAL A 1 -39.33 -29.04 -31.06
CA VAL A 1 -38.86 -28.23 -29.91
C VAL A 1 -37.58 -27.54 -30.33
N THR A 2 -37.64 -26.26 -30.67
CA THR A 2 -36.44 -25.49 -31.05
C THR A 2 -35.72 -25.14 -29.77
N VAL A 3 -34.56 -25.75 -29.52
CA VAL A 3 -33.69 -25.36 -28.41
C VAL A 3 -33.16 -23.95 -28.70
N LYS A 4 -33.75 -22.96 -28.03
CA LYS A 4 -33.21 -21.61 -27.97
C LYS A 4 -31.84 -21.72 -27.30
N ALA A 5 -30.76 -21.66 -28.08
CA ALA A 5 -29.42 -21.53 -27.54
C ALA A 5 -29.42 -20.33 -26.59
N GLY A 6 -29.31 -20.59 -25.29
CA GLY A 6 -29.19 -19.56 -24.28
C GLY A 6 -27.92 -18.79 -24.57
N VAL A 7 -28.04 -17.57 -25.08
CA VAL A 7 -26.92 -16.64 -25.18
C VAL A 7 -26.37 -16.47 -23.77
N ALA A 8 -25.17 -16.99 -23.51
CA ALA A 8 -24.48 -16.76 -22.26
C ALA A 8 -24.39 -15.23 -22.07
N PRO A 9 -24.71 -14.69 -20.87
CA PRO A 9 -24.66 -13.25 -20.65
C PRO A 9 -23.26 -12.72 -21.01
N ALA A 10 -23.20 -11.61 -21.74
CA ALA A 10 -21.94 -11.02 -22.17
C ALA A 10 -21.13 -10.59 -20.93
N VAL A 11 -20.01 -11.28 -20.69
CA VAL A 11 -19.11 -10.98 -19.57
C VAL A 11 -18.39 -9.67 -19.88
N THR A 12 -18.59 -8.66 -19.04
CA THR A 12 -17.87 -7.38 -19.13
C THR A 12 -16.64 -7.46 -18.26
N LYS A 13 -15.46 -7.40 -18.89
CA LYS A 13 -14.19 -7.39 -18.17
C LYS A 13 -13.83 -6.01 -17.64
N VAL A 14 -13.04 -6.00 -16.58
CA VAL A 14 -12.35 -4.82 -16.05
C VAL A 14 -11.40 -4.28 -17.11
N THR A 15 -11.44 -2.97 -17.33
CA THR A 15 -10.53 -2.24 -18.24
C THR A 15 -9.64 -1.26 -17.49
N GLY A 16 -9.99 -0.91 -16.25
CA GLY A 16 -9.19 -0.02 -15.41
C GLY A 16 -9.39 -0.28 -13.92
N ILE A 17 -8.30 -0.12 -13.16
CA ILE A 17 -8.31 -0.07 -11.71
C ILE A 17 -7.55 1.21 -11.32
N THR A 18 -8.15 2.02 -10.46
CA THR A 18 -7.50 3.19 -9.88
C THR A 18 -7.51 3.07 -8.36
N LEU A 19 -6.37 3.31 -7.73
CA LEU A 19 -6.28 3.38 -6.27
C LEU A 19 -6.43 4.83 -5.80
N ASN A 20 -6.97 5.01 -4.60
CA ASN A 20 -7.02 6.33 -3.93
C ASN A 20 -5.62 6.96 -3.74
N TYR A 21 -4.57 6.14 -3.68
CA TYR A 21 -3.18 6.60 -3.60
C TYR A 21 -2.28 5.81 -4.54
N SER A 22 -1.38 6.50 -5.25
CA SER A 22 -0.31 5.89 -6.05
C SER A 22 1.02 5.78 -5.27
N SER A 23 1.22 6.65 -4.28
CA SER A 23 2.38 6.62 -3.38
C SER A 23 2.03 7.26 -2.04
N ILE A 24 2.56 6.70 -0.96
CA ILE A 24 2.36 7.16 0.42
C ILE A 24 3.70 7.11 1.14
N THR A 25 4.09 8.23 1.75
CA THR A 25 5.18 8.25 2.71
C THR A 25 4.60 8.18 4.12
N VAL A 26 4.98 7.15 4.86
CA VAL A 26 4.53 6.93 6.24
C VAL A 26 5.67 7.30 7.17
N ASN A 27 5.47 8.32 8.02
CA ASN A 27 6.30 8.52 9.20
C ASN A 27 5.79 7.58 10.29
N GLY A 28 6.71 6.89 10.98
CA GLY A 28 6.50 5.66 11.76
C GLY A 28 5.38 5.60 12.82
N ASP A 29 4.54 6.63 12.94
CA ASP A 29 3.37 6.70 13.81
C ASP A 29 2.11 6.06 13.19
N LEU A 30 2.07 5.91 11.86
CA LEU A 30 0.89 5.40 11.17
C LEU A 30 0.94 3.88 11.01
N GLU A 31 0.08 3.17 11.74
CA GLU A 31 0.07 1.70 11.75
C GLU A 31 -0.62 1.08 10.53
N ARG A 32 -1.67 1.71 10.01
CA ARG A 32 -2.53 1.13 8.97
C ARG A 32 -3.03 2.17 7.97
N VAL A 33 -3.14 1.77 6.71
CA VAL A 33 -3.68 2.57 5.61
C VAL A 33 -4.70 1.74 4.84
N GLN A 34 -5.88 2.30 4.60
CA GLN A 34 -6.86 1.69 3.70
C GLN A 34 -6.61 2.11 2.25
N LEU A 35 -6.33 1.14 1.38
CA LEU A 35 -6.38 1.37 -0.06
C LEU A 35 -7.79 1.07 -0.56
N VAL A 36 -8.32 1.98 -1.38
CA VAL A 36 -9.63 1.84 -2.02
C VAL A 36 -9.40 1.75 -3.52
N ALA A 37 -9.88 0.67 -4.12
CA ALA A 37 -9.79 0.42 -5.55
C ALA A 37 -11.12 0.75 -6.24
N THR A 38 -11.05 1.63 -7.24
CA THR A 38 -12.17 1.96 -8.13
C THR A 38 -11.99 1.19 -9.44
N ILE A 39 -13.00 0.39 -9.79
CA ILE A 39 -12.99 -0.50 -10.96
C ILE A 39 -13.81 0.11 -12.09
N VAL A 40 -13.26 0.10 -13.30
CA VAL A 40 -13.91 0.56 -14.54
C VAL A 40 -13.95 -0.61 -15.54
N PRO A 41 -15.08 -0.83 -16.24
CA PRO A 41 -16.36 -0.18 -16.04
C PRO A 41 -17.03 -0.64 -14.74
N ALA A 42 -17.89 0.21 -14.18
CA ALA A 42 -18.68 -0.14 -12.99
C ALA A 42 -19.65 -1.32 -13.24
N THR A 43 -19.87 -1.70 -14.50
CA THR A 43 -20.68 -2.85 -14.92
C THR A 43 -19.85 -4.13 -15.14
N ALA A 44 -18.56 -4.13 -14.80
CA ALA A 44 -17.73 -5.33 -14.86
C ALA A 44 -18.40 -6.49 -14.09
N THR A 45 -18.40 -7.67 -14.70
CA THR A 45 -19.09 -8.85 -14.19
C THR A 45 -18.42 -9.42 -12.94
N ASP A 46 -17.09 -9.39 -12.90
CA ASP A 46 -16.29 -9.74 -11.73
C ASP A 46 -15.45 -8.53 -11.31
N LYS A 47 -15.63 -8.12 -10.06
CA LYS A 47 -14.96 -6.96 -9.43
C LYS A 47 -14.04 -7.39 -8.29
N SER A 48 -13.81 -8.69 -8.13
CA SER A 48 -12.92 -9.20 -7.10
C SER A 48 -11.48 -8.86 -7.45
N LEU A 49 -10.71 -8.50 -6.42
CA LEU A 49 -9.31 -8.13 -6.54
C LEU A 49 -8.46 -9.05 -5.66
N THR A 50 -7.30 -9.43 -6.18
CA THR A 50 -6.23 -10.02 -5.38
C THR A 50 -5.24 -8.93 -5.00
N TRP A 51 -4.97 -8.82 -3.70
CA TRP A 51 -4.00 -7.88 -3.16
C TRP A 51 -2.68 -8.60 -2.84
N THR A 52 -1.57 -7.98 -3.21
CA THR A 52 -0.22 -8.49 -2.94
C THR A 52 0.70 -7.36 -2.51
N SER A 53 1.67 -7.67 -1.63
CA SER A 53 2.76 -6.75 -1.28
C SER A 53 4.09 -7.28 -1.78
N SER A 54 4.95 -6.40 -2.26
CA SER A 54 6.33 -6.76 -2.65
C SER A 54 7.21 -7.13 -1.44
N ASP A 55 6.90 -6.59 -0.26
CA ASP A 55 7.58 -6.93 1.00
C ASP A 55 6.59 -6.83 2.17
N ALA A 56 6.01 -7.98 2.54
CA ALA A 56 5.08 -8.09 3.66
C ALA A 56 5.71 -7.78 5.02
N SER A 57 7.05 -7.80 5.13
CA SER A 57 7.75 -7.43 6.36
C SER A 57 7.87 -5.92 6.54
N VAL A 58 7.74 -5.13 5.46
CA VAL A 58 7.64 -3.65 5.46
C VAL A 58 6.19 -3.21 5.54
N ALA A 59 5.35 -3.70 4.62
CA ALA A 59 3.91 -3.42 4.60
C ALA A 59 3.15 -4.66 4.14
N SER A 60 2.23 -5.18 4.96
CA SER A 60 1.38 -6.31 4.60
C SER A 60 -0.02 -5.83 4.25
N VAL A 61 -0.67 -6.41 3.23
CA VAL A 61 -2.04 -6.06 2.82
C VAL A 61 -2.97 -7.25 3.01
N ASP A 62 -4.21 -7.01 3.41
CA ASP A 62 -5.25 -8.05 3.48
C ASP A 62 -6.15 -8.09 2.23
N GLY A 63 -7.14 -9.00 2.22
CA GLY A 63 -8.07 -9.15 1.09
C GLY A 63 -9.02 -7.95 0.88
N ALA A 64 -9.15 -7.07 1.87
CA ALA A 64 -9.96 -5.86 1.81
C ALA A 64 -9.14 -4.62 1.40
N GLY A 65 -7.83 -4.76 1.17
CA GLY A 65 -6.94 -3.65 0.84
C GLY A 65 -6.46 -2.85 2.06
N LEU A 66 -6.63 -3.38 3.28
CA LEU A 66 -6.07 -2.78 4.49
C LEU A 66 -4.58 -3.10 4.59
N VAL A 67 -3.75 -2.08 4.46
CA VAL A 67 -2.30 -2.17 4.55
C VAL A 67 -1.88 -1.93 6.00
N THR A 68 -1.16 -2.86 6.59
CA THR A 68 -0.52 -2.73 7.91
C THR A 68 0.97 -2.47 7.73
N ILE A 69 1.43 -1.35 8.29
CA ILE A 69 2.82 -0.89 8.28
C ILE A 69 3.57 -1.58 9.42
N ARG A 70 4.78 -2.08 9.15
CA ARG A 70 5.54 -2.89 10.11
C ARG A 70 6.92 -2.32 10.41
N LYS A 71 7.74 -2.09 9.38
CA LYS A 71 9.12 -1.62 9.55
C LYS A 71 9.49 -0.60 8.48
N LYS A 72 10.56 0.15 8.75
CA LYS A 72 11.14 1.09 7.79
C LYS A 72 11.55 0.39 6.48
N GLY A 73 11.35 1.06 5.36
CA GLY A 73 11.67 0.53 4.03
C GLY A 73 10.61 0.86 3.01
N LYS A 74 10.79 0.34 1.79
CA LYS A 74 9.85 0.53 0.69
C LYS A 74 9.12 -0.76 0.36
N ALA A 75 7.82 -0.69 0.16
CA ALA A 75 7.00 -1.80 -0.29
C ALA A 75 5.95 -1.32 -1.29
N THR A 76 5.73 -2.09 -2.35
CA THR A 76 4.70 -1.81 -3.33
C THR A 76 3.54 -2.76 -3.10
N VAL A 77 2.35 -2.20 -2.85
CA VAL A 77 1.10 -2.94 -2.74
C VAL A 77 0.37 -2.88 -4.07
N THR A 78 -0.05 -4.03 -4.59
CA THR A 78 -0.69 -4.17 -5.90
C THR A 78 -2.07 -4.80 -5.75
N ALA A 79 -3.08 -4.19 -6.39
CA ALA A 79 -4.40 -4.76 -6.60
C ALA A 79 -4.51 -5.27 -8.03
N ARG A 80 -4.86 -6.55 -8.20
CA ARG A 80 -5.00 -7.19 -9.51
C ARG A 80 -6.43 -7.71 -9.69
N ALA A 81 -7.02 -7.47 -10.86
CA ALA A 81 -8.32 -8.03 -11.22
C ALA A 81 -8.25 -9.55 -11.44
N ASN A 82 -9.24 -10.27 -10.91
CA ASN A 82 -9.32 -11.73 -11.00
C ASN A 82 -10.11 -12.24 -12.22
N ASP A 83 -10.80 -11.35 -12.94
CA ASP A 83 -11.65 -11.64 -14.10
C ASP A 83 -10.90 -12.07 -15.38
N GLY A 84 -9.58 -12.24 -15.27
CA GLY A 84 -8.70 -12.57 -16.39
C GLY A 84 -8.53 -11.44 -17.40
N SER A 85 -8.80 -10.18 -17.05
CA SER A 85 -8.44 -9.00 -17.84
C SER A 85 -6.94 -8.70 -17.81
N GLY A 86 -6.26 -9.11 -16.74
CA GLY A 86 -4.85 -8.76 -16.50
C GLY A 86 -4.63 -7.34 -16.00
N VAL A 87 -5.69 -6.59 -15.69
CA VAL A 87 -5.60 -5.22 -15.19
C VAL A 87 -5.13 -5.21 -13.74
N SER A 88 -4.25 -4.27 -13.39
CA SER A 88 -3.75 -4.06 -12.03
C SER A 88 -3.44 -2.59 -11.76
N ALA A 89 -3.45 -2.21 -10.48
CA ALA A 89 -2.98 -0.92 -9.99
C ALA A 89 -2.09 -1.11 -8.76
N SER A 90 -1.15 -0.20 -8.55
CA SER A 90 -0.17 -0.30 -7.47
C SER A 90 -0.01 1.00 -6.69
N CYS A 91 0.33 0.86 -5.42
CA CYS A 91 0.66 1.94 -4.50
C CYS A 91 2.03 1.69 -3.87
N LEU A 92 2.94 2.68 -3.95
CA LEU A 92 4.24 2.64 -3.29
C LEU A 92 4.13 3.14 -1.85
N PHE A 93 4.58 2.34 -0.88
CA PHE A 93 4.76 2.75 0.51
C PHE A 93 6.24 3.03 0.75
N ASP A 94 6.55 4.24 1.25
CA ASP A 94 7.86 4.63 1.75
C ASP A 94 7.78 4.86 3.25
N VAL A 95 8.14 3.86 4.04
CA VAL A 95 8.06 3.88 5.50
C VAL A 95 9.36 4.44 6.04
N ILE A 96 9.30 5.68 6.52
CA ILE A 96 10.42 6.37 7.15
C ILE A 96 10.25 6.33 8.67
N ARG A 97 11.37 6.25 9.39
CA ARG A 97 11.41 6.51 10.83
C ARG A 97 12.21 7.78 11.04
N THR A 98 11.53 8.86 11.36
CA THR A 98 12.19 10.06 11.85
C THR A 98 12.61 9.78 13.29
N VAL A 99 13.91 9.82 13.58
CA VAL A 99 14.36 9.94 14.96
C VAL A 99 14.02 11.37 15.40
N ALA A 100 12.94 11.52 16.17
CA ALA A 100 12.74 12.75 16.92
C ALA A 100 13.93 12.84 17.87
N ASN A 101 14.77 13.86 17.69
CA ASN A 101 15.99 14.16 18.46
C ASN A 101 15.98 13.46 19.82
N GLU A 102 16.60 12.28 19.92
CA GLU A 102 16.59 11.56 21.19
C GLU A 102 17.41 12.39 22.16
N THR A 103 16.80 12.73 23.31
CA THR A 103 17.57 13.33 24.39
C THR A 103 18.55 12.25 24.83
N VAL A 104 19.84 12.42 24.53
CA VAL A 104 20.87 11.53 25.05
C VAL A 104 20.98 11.83 26.55
N ASP A 105 20.24 11.05 27.34
CA ASP A 105 20.24 11.19 28.80
C ASP A 105 21.66 10.95 29.31
N GLY A 106 22.23 11.95 29.98
CA GLY A 106 23.61 11.92 30.48
C GLY A 106 24.66 12.66 29.67
N LEU A 107 24.33 13.36 28.57
CA LEU A 107 25.32 14.20 27.88
C LEU A 107 25.71 15.41 28.76
N ARG A 108 26.92 15.38 29.31
CA ARG A 108 27.50 16.52 30.04
C ARG A 108 28.32 17.38 29.11
N ILE A 109 27.84 18.58 28.79
CA ILE A 109 28.61 19.61 28.09
C ILE A 109 29.43 20.38 29.13
N TYR A 110 30.76 20.29 29.08
CA TYR A 110 31.64 21.11 29.92
C TYR A 110 32.28 22.22 29.07
N ALA A 111 32.01 23.48 29.42
CA ALA A 111 32.77 24.61 28.89
C ALA A 111 33.96 24.90 29.83
N ALA A 112 35.09 24.23 29.62
CA ALA A 112 36.36 24.63 30.22
C ALA A 112 37.23 25.26 29.13
N GLY A 113 37.35 26.60 29.14
CA GLY A 113 38.38 27.30 28.37
C GLY A 113 38.20 27.34 26.84
N GLY A 114 36.97 27.41 26.33
CA GLY A 114 36.69 27.90 24.96
C GLY A 114 36.55 26.86 23.85
N ALA A 115 36.56 25.56 24.15
CA ALA A 115 36.24 24.53 23.15
C ALA A 115 35.22 23.51 23.69
N LEU A 116 34.11 23.34 22.96
CA LEU A 116 33.10 22.32 23.24
C LEU A 116 33.65 20.96 22.78
N ARG A 117 33.82 20.02 23.71
CA ARG A 117 34.15 18.61 23.42
C ARG A 117 33.02 17.69 23.84
N LEU A 118 32.69 16.75 22.96
CA LEU A 118 31.83 15.60 23.25
C LEU A 118 32.73 14.49 23.82
N THR A 119 32.31 13.83 24.90
CA THR A 119 32.97 12.63 25.43
C THR A 119 31.95 11.53 25.57
#